data_AF-A0A6B1AAQ6-F1
#
_entry.id   AF-A0A6B1AAQ6-F1
#
_cell.length_a   1.000
_cell.length_b   1.000
_cell.length_c   1.000
_cell.angle_alpha   90.00
_cell.angle_beta   90.00
_cell.angle_gamma   90.00
#
_symmetry.space_group_name_H-M   'P 1'
#
loop_
_entity.id
_entity.type
_entity.pdbx_description
1 polymer ?
#
loop_
_entity_poly.entity_id
_entity_poly.type
_entity_poly.pdbx_seq_one_letter_code
_entity_poly.pdbx_strand_id
1 'polypeptide(L)'
;MNRRGTRRRLQFAPGEAQLPADFGERLTAIKRRAGLTWEEMAEALGVDDRQLLRWRRGSCPSGGSMFSLIRLASQLPGGLKELLGDDPSAAPRKERFR
;
A
#
# COMPACT_ATOMS: atom_id res chain seq x y z
N MET A 1 32.16 27.72 14.62
CA MET A 1 30.85 28.25 14.21
C MET A 1 29.97 27.08 13.76
N ASN A 2 29.16 26.52 14.67
CA ASN A 2 28.50 25.21 14.49
C ASN A 2 27.19 25.31 13.68
N ARG A 3 27.13 24.67 12.50
CA ARG A 3 25.90 24.45 11.73
C ARG A 3 25.13 23.28 12.35
N ARG A 4 24.18 23.58 13.24
CA ARG A 4 23.21 22.60 13.75
C ARG A 4 22.28 22.19 12.61
N GLY A 5 22.47 20.98 12.09
CA GLY A 5 21.53 20.36 11.15
C GLY A 5 20.15 20.26 11.80
N THR A 6 19.19 21.02 11.27
CA THR A 6 17.80 20.99 11.68
C THR A 6 17.23 19.62 11.31
N ARG A 7 17.18 18.68 12.26
CA ARG A 7 16.40 17.45 12.11
C ARG A 7 14.94 17.88 11.95
N ARG A 8 14.46 17.97 10.71
CA ARG A 8 13.06 18.21 10.42
C ARG A 8 12.29 17.01 10.98
N ARG A 9 11.64 17.22 12.12
CA ARG A 9 10.73 16.23 12.72
C ARG A 9 9.56 16.11 11.75
N LEU A 10 9.59 15.11 10.87
CA LEU A 10 8.45 14.76 10.03
C LEU A 10 7.33 14.34 10.98
N GLN A 11 6.42 15.26 11.27
CA GLN A 11 5.17 14.94 11.92
C GLN A 11 4.31 14.25 10.86
N PHE A 12 4.39 12.93 10.77
CA PHE A 12 3.33 12.15 10.14
C PHE A 12 2.14 12.20 11.09
N ALA A 13 1.34 13.27 11.00
CA ALA A 13 -0.04 13.17 11.46
C ALA A 13 -0.62 11.93 10.78
N PRO A 14 -1.34 11.04 11.47
CA PRO A 14 -2.06 9.98 10.80
C PRO A 14 -3.13 10.64 9.94
N GLY A 15 -2.77 11.05 8.73
CA GLY A 15 -3.75 11.26 7.68
C GLY A 15 -4.50 9.96 7.53
N GLU A 16 -5.78 10.05 7.18
CA GLU A 16 -6.48 8.90 6.61
C GLU A 16 -5.62 8.42 5.45
N ALA A 17 -4.90 7.30 5.63
CA ALA A 17 -4.04 6.77 4.59
C ALA A 17 -4.95 6.34 3.43
N GLN A 18 -5.17 7.25 2.49
CA GLN A 18 -5.86 6.94 1.26
C GLN A 18 -4.89 6.21 0.34
N LEU A 19 -5.26 4.97 0.01
CA LEU A 19 -4.57 4.23 -1.03
C LEU A 19 -4.95 4.77 -2.40
N PRO A 20 -4.09 4.54 -3.42
CA PRO A 20 -4.43 4.81 -4.81
C PRO A 20 -5.77 4.15 -5.19
N ALA A 21 -6.56 4.82 -6.04
CA ALA A 21 -7.86 4.30 -6.47
C ALA A 21 -7.76 2.95 -7.19
N ASP A 22 -6.63 2.69 -7.84
CA ASP A 22 -6.28 1.46 -8.55
C ASP A 22 -5.69 0.37 -7.63
N PHE A 23 -5.66 0.56 -6.30
CA PHE A 23 -5.05 -0.42 -5.38
C PHE A 23 -5.66 -1.82 -5.51
N GLY A 24 -6.98 -1.94 -5.70
CA GLY A 24 -7.63 -3.23 -5.91
C GLY A 24 -7.19 -3.95 -7.21
N GLU A 25 -6.87 -3.18 -8.25
CA GLU A 25 -6.35 -3.70 -9.52
C GLU A 25 -4.91 -4.20 -9.32
N ARG A 26 -4.09 -3.44 -8.58
CA ARG A 26 -2.73 -3.85 -8.19
C ARG A 26 -2.73 -5.14 -7.37
N LEU A 27 -3.65 -5.28 -6.41
CA LEU A 27 -3.83 -6.55 -5.69
C LEU A 27 -4.15 -7.71 -6.65
N THR A 28 -4.97 -7.46 -7.66
CA THR A 28 -5.32 -8.47 -8.67
C THR A 28 -4.10 -8.85 -9.51
N ALA A 29 -3.26 -7.87 -9.87
CA ALA A 29 -2.02 -8.12 -10.59
C ALA A 29 -1.01 -8.93 -9.74
N ILE A 30 -0.85 -8.60 -8.46
CA ILE A 30 -0.03 -9.35 -7.50
C ILE A 30 -0.52 -10.79 -7.39
N LYS A 31 -1.82 -11.01 -7.17
CA LYS A 31 -2.43 -12.35 -7.12
C LYS A 31 -2.10 -13.16 -8.36
N ARG A 32 -2.32 -12.59 -9.55
CA ARG A 32 -2.04 -13.26 -10.84
C ARG A 32 -0.56 -13.59 -11.00
N ARG A 33 0.32 -12.68 -10.63
CA ARG A 33 1.78 -12.87 -10.72
C ARG A 33 2.29 -13.93 -9.74
N ALA A 34 1.68 -14.03 -8.57
CA ALA A 34 1.96 -15.07 -7.59
C ALA A 34 1.34 -16.43 -7.95
N GLY A 35 0.46 -16.50 -8.97
CA GLY A 35 -0.24 -17.72 -9.33
C GLY A 35 -1.27 -18.18 -8.30
N LEU A 36 -1.73 -17.28 -7.42
CA LEU A 36 -2.63 -17.61 -6.31
C LEU A 36 -4.10 -17.43 -6.69
N THR A 37 -4.99 -18.10 -5.97
CA THR A 37 -6.41 -17.75 -5.84
C THR A 37 -6.58 -16.61 -4.82
N TRP A 38 -7.81 -16.12 -4.65
CA TRP A 38 -8.07 -15.09 -3.63
C TRP A 38 -7.99 -15.65 -2.21
N GLU A 39 -8.42 -16.90 -2.02
CA GLU A 39 -8.37 -17.62 -0.76
C GLU A 39 -6.92 -17.89 -0.34
N GLU A 40 -6.09 -18.42 -1.24
CA GLU A 40 -4.66 -18.65 -0.97
C GLU A 40 -3.92 -17.33 -0.71
N MET A 41 -4.32 -16.24 -1.36
CA MET A 41 -3.75 -14.92 -1.08
C MET A 41 -4.16 -14.42 0.30
N ALA A 42 -5.42 -14.63 0.73
CA ALA A 42 -5.87 -14.26 2.07
C ALA A 42 -5.11 -15.05 3.14
N GLU A 43 -4.95 -16.36 2.93
CA GLU A 43 -4.16 -17.25 3.78
C GLU A 43 -2.69 -16.79 3.86
N ALA A 44 -2.05 -16.52 2.72
CA ALA A 44 -0.66 -16.05 2.67
C ALA A 44 -0.44 -14.71 3.39
N LEU A 45 -1.48 -13.87 3.45
CA LEU A 45 -1.44 -12.58 4.14
C LEU A 45 -1.89 -12.67 5.60
N GLY A 46 -2.41 -13.82 6.04
CA GLY A 46 -2.94 -14.03 7.38
C GLY A 46 -4.19 -13.19 7.66
N VAL A 47 -5.04 -12.96 6.64
CA VAL A 47 -6.28 -12.18 6.76
C VAL A 47 -7.48 -12.97 6.27
N ASP A 48 -8.68 -12.54 6.65
CA ASP A 48 -9.91 -13.13 6.13
C ASP A 48 -10.29 -12.56 4.74
N ASP A 49 -11.08 -13.32 3.99
CA ASP A 49 -11.56 -12.94 2.66
C ASP A 49 -12.35 -11.63 2.63
N ARG A 50 -13.07 -11.31 3.72
CA ARG A 50 -13.87 -10.08 3.80
C ARG A 50 -12.97 -8.86 3.94
N GLN A 51 -11.88 -9.00 4.68
CA GLN A 51 -10.83 -7.98 4.84
C GLN A 51 -10.13 -7.76 3.50
N LEU A 52 -9.76 -8.83 2.80
CA LEU A 52 -9.16 -8.72 1.46
C LEU A 52 -10.14 -8.10 0.44
N LEU A 53 -11.43 -8.46 0.50
CA LEU A 53 -12.47 -7.84 -0.33
C LEU A 53 -12.63 -6.33 -0.06
N ARG A 54 -12.56 -5.91 1.20
CA ARG A 54 -12.59 -4.49 1.58
C ARG A 54 -11.42 -3.73 0.98
N TRP A 55 -10.22 -4.31 0.99
CA TRP A 55 -9.05 -3.68 0.38
C TRP A 55 -9.19 -3.51 -1.12
N ARG A 56 -9.72 -4.53 -1.80
CA ARG A 56 -10.03 -4.46 -3.23
C ARG A 56 -11.06 -3.39 -3.58
N ARG A 57 -11.89 -2.99 -2.63
CA ARG A 57 -12.87 -1.91 -2.75
C ARG A 57 -12.34 -0.54 -2.26
N GLY A 58 -11.06 -0.44 -1.91
CA GLY A 58 -10.40 0.81 -1.56
C GLY A 58 -10.20 1.06 -0.06
N SER A 59 -10.47 0.09 0.82
CA SER A 59 -10.10 0.21 2.24
C SER A 59 -8.59 0.01 2.44
N CYS A 60 -7.97 0.76 3.34
CA CYS A 60 -6.56 0.57 3.66
C CYS A 60 -6.34 -0.68 4.55
N PRO A 61 -5.33 -1.53 4.27
CA PRO A 61 -4.84 -2.53 5.22
C PRO A 61 -4.35 -1.89 6.51
N SER A 62 -4.42 -2.64 7.61
CA SER A 62 -3.69 -2.29 8.82
C SER A 62 -2.18 -2.32 8.55
N GLY A 63 -1.37 -1.68 9.40
CA GLY A 63 0.08 -1.67 9.22
C GLY A 63 0.71 -3.07 9.15
N GLY A 64 0.24 -4.01 9.98
CA GLY A 64 0.71 -5.41 9.96
C GLY A 64 0.35 -6.12 8.66
N SER A 65 -0.90 -5.99 8.21
CA SER A 65 -1.36 -6.55 6.94
C SER A 65 -0.65 -5.95 5.72
N MET A 66 -0.39 -4.64 5.74
CA MET A 66 0.38 -3.97 4.69
C MET A 66 1.82 -4.50 4.64
N PHE A 67 2.44 -4.79 5.79
CA PHE A 67 3.76 -5.40 5.84
C PHE A 67 3.77 -6.81 5.24
N SER A 68 2.78 -7.65 5.56
CA SER A 68 2.63 -8.97 4.94
C SER A 68 2.49 -8.87 3.42
N LEU A 69 1.72 -7.89 2.93
CA LEU A 69 1.54 -7.65 1.50
C LEU A 69 2.83 -7.20 0.81
N ILE A 70 3.59 -6.29 1.43
CA ILE A 70 4.90 -5.85 0.94
C ILE A 70 5.87 -7.04 0.89
N ARG A 71 5.87 -7.89 1.92
CA ARG A 71 6.69 -9.11 1.97
C ARG A 71 6.34 -10.10 0.86
N LEU A 72 5.05 -10.31 0.58
CA LEU A 72 4.62 -11.15 -0.54
C LEU A 72 5.08 -10.55 -1.87
N ALA A 73 4.85 -9.25 -2.07
CA ALA A 73 5.21 -8.56 -3.30
C ALA A 73 6.73 -8.50 -3.56
N SER A 74 7.56 -8.47 -2.52
CA SER A 74 9.02 -8.48 -2.66
C SER A 74 9.61 -9.82 -3.11
N GLN A 75 8.84 -10.91 -2.98
CA GLN A 75 9.23 -12.24 -3.46
C GLN A 75 8.93 -12.43 -4.95
N LEU A 76 8.15 -11.53 -5.56
CA LEU A 76 7.78 -11.59 -6.96
C LEU A 76 8.69 -10.64 -7.78
N PRO A 77 9.23 -11.07 -8.93
CA PRO A 77 9.94 -10.16 -9.82
C PRO A 77 9.06 -8.95 -10.18
N GLY A 78 9.48 -7.74 -9.85
CA GLY A 78 8.72 -6.50 -10.10
C GLY A 78 7.47 -6.31 -9.24
N GLY A 79 7.19 -7.17 -8.26
CA GLY A 79 5.96 -7.10 -7.44
C GLY A 79 5.86 -5.83 -6.60
N LEU A 80 6.98 -5.34 -6.04
CA LEU A 80 6.96 -4.07 -5.29
C LEU A 80 6.57 -2.87 -6.17
N LYS A 81 7.04 -2.84 -7.42
CA LYS A 81 6.67 -1.81 -8.39
C LYS A 81 5.19 -1.89 -8.74
N GLU A 82 4.67 -3.10 -8.96
CA GLU A 82 3.25 -3.34 -9.21
C GLU A 82 2.37 -2.86 -8.04
N LEU A 83 2.76 -3.18 -6.81
CA LEU A 83 2.01 -2.83 -5.61
C LEU A 83 2.03 -1.32 -5.32
N LEU A 84 3.22 -0.71 -5.35
CA LEU A 84 3.43 0.67 -4.90
C LEU A 84 3.29 1.70 -6.03
N GLY A 85 3.45 1.28 -7.29
CA GLY A 85 3.52 2.18 -8.44
C GLY A 85 4.82 2.99 -8.46
N ASP A 86 4.99 3.81 -9.51
CA ASP A 86 6.19 4.62 -9.69
C ASP A 86 6.12 5.99 -8.95
N ASP A 87 4.97 6.42 -8.40
CA ASP A 87 4.87 7.72 -7.70
C ASP A 87 3.73 7.81 -6.64
N PRO A 88 4.02 8.10 -5.35
CA PRO A 88 3.02 8.41 -4.33
C PRO A 88 2.37 9.81 -4.48
N SER A 89 2.80 10.63 -5.44
CA SER A 89 2.38 12.04 -5.62
C SER A 89 1.34 12.27 -6.73
N ALA A 90 0.84 11.22 -7.39
CA ALA A 90 -0.06 11.35 -8.56
C ALA A 90 -1.54 11.66 -8.22
N ALA A 91 -1.94 11.66 -6.95
CA ALA A 91 -3.24 12.22 -6.56
C ALA A 91 -3.13 13.76 -6.53
N PRO A 92 -4.07 14.51 -7.12
CA PRO A 92 -4.08 15.96 -7.00
C PRO A 92 -4.20 16.30 -5.51
N ARG A 93 -3.10 16.76 -4.92
CA ARG A 93 -3.08 17.35 -3.58
C ARG A 93 -4.00 18.55 -3.67
N LYS A 94 -5.29 18.39 -3.34
CA LYS A 94 -6.28 19.47 -3.41
C LYS A 94 -5.67 20.66 -2.69
N GLU A 95 -5.32 21.67 -3.47
CA GLU A 95 -4.81 22.93 -2.97
C GLU A 95 -5.94 23.50 -2.11
N ARG A 96 -5.75 23.44 -0.79
CA ARG A 96 -6.58 24.19 0.14
C ARG A 96 -6.19 25.65 -0.03
N PHE A 97 -6.71 26.29 -1.07
CA PHE A 97 -6.87 27.73 -1.15
C PHE A 97 -8.35 28.04 -0.94
N ARG A 98 -8.67 28.44 0.28
CA ARG A 98 -9.58 29.53 0.61
C ARG A 98 -9.42 29.90 2.07
#